data_AF-A0A950XWI5-F1
#
_entry.id   AF-A0A950XWI5-F1
#
_cell.length_a   1.000
_cell.length_b   1.000
_cell.length_c   1.000
_cell.angle_alpha   90.00
_cell.angle_beta   90.00
_cell.angle_gamma   90.00
#
_symmetry.space_group_name_H-M   'P 1'
#
loop_
_entity.id
_entity.type
_entity.pdbx_description
1 polymer ?
#
loop_
_entity_poly.entity_id
_entity_poly.type
_entity_poly.pdbx_seq_one_letter_code
_entity_poly.pdbx_strand_id
1 'polypeptide(L)'
;MDTGGHPLTGYGPAWKGLWEKTGWWHSFELPGGEVIRGMNPLEVLKRRIAQFPIAADLRGKRVLDIGAWDGWFTFEMERRGAEVVALDCWDNPRFREMHALYRSRAEYVQMDAMEISPATVGRFDIVLFLGVLYHLKHPLLALEKVCSITTELAAIDSFVLRDGLDPNAQPVLEFYETDQMEGQTDNWVAPNLACLMAMCRTAGFARVEFRNALLYSAAVACYRKWEQPGVAGPVVELKSAVHNTNHGLNFDSRRDEYLTCGFTTKEEKLTVKNVQPSVGGYGVRPISVTNIGGDLWQANFKLPPGLTPGWHDVSIAVFGGPAHTGPAIAVDLPLIPCTPRIIGVRDGTNWASNQLDLKSGRGIAIWCEGLPENADRNNLRIFLRKVLCSVEFIAASGETRQINVQVPDSIGAGLADLELRIGNSTAPPIQIQVLPAA
;
A
#
# COMPACT_ATOMS: atom_id res chain seq x y z
N MET A 1 -22.64 -36.30 25.84
CA MET A 1 -21.94 -35.90 27.07
C MET A 1 -21.55 -34.46 26.89
N ASP A 2 -22.19 -33.61 27.70
CA ASP A 2 -21.97 -32.18 27.93
C ASP A 2 -21.12 -31.39 26.90
N THR A 3 -21.79 -30.79 25.91
CA THR A 3 -21.22 -29.72 25.09
C THR A 3 -21.29 -28.43 25.90
N GLY A 4 -20.40 -28.31 26.88
CA GLY A 4 -20.26 -27.11 27.71
C GLY A 4 -19.97 -25.89 26.83
N GLY A 5 -21.01 -25.13 26.49
CA GLY A 5 -20.89 -23.80 25.92
C GLY A 5 -20.23 -22.88 26.96
N HIS A 6 -19.00 -22.45 26.68
CA HIS A 6 -18.26 -21.52 27.53
C HIS A 6 -18.20 -20.15 26.85
N PRO A 7 -18.33 -19.01 27.57
CA PRO A 7 -18.79 -17.73 27.02
C PRO A 7 -17.74 -16.94 26.21
N LEU A 8 -16.62 -17.55 25.85
CA LEU A 8 -15.45 -16.84 25.32
C LEU A 8 -15.47 -16.65 23.81
N THR A 9 -16.58 -17.03 23.19
CA THR A 9 -16.84 -16.92 21.77
C THR A 9 -18.29 -16.46 21.74
N GLY A 10 -18.54 -15.22 21.32
CA GLY A 10 -19.90 -14.63 21.27
C GLY A 10 -20.85 -15.31 20.30
N TYR A 11 -20.52 -16.53 19.90
CA TYR A 11 -21.08 -17.34 18.85
C TYR A 11 -21.22 -18.75 19.45
N GLY A 12 -22.34 -18.98 20.12
CA GLY A 12 -23.03 -20.27 20.28
C GLY A 12 -24.51 -19.99 20.56
N PRO A 13 -25.48 -20.93 20.48
CA PRO A 13 -26.92 -20.63 20.60
C PRO A 13 -27.37 -19.84 21.85
N ALA A 14 -26.51 -19.74 22.87
CA ALA A 14 -26.69 -18.89 24.03
C ALA A 14 -26.54 -17.37 23.76
N TRP A 15 -25.85 -16.94 22.69
CA TRP A 15 -25.58 -15.52 22.41
C TRP A 15 -26.85 -14.77 22.03
N LYS A 16 -27.71 -15.37 21.18
CA LYS A 16 -29.01 -14.77 20.79
C LYS A 16 -29.88 -14.53 22.03
N GLY A 17 -29.94 -15.50 22.94
CA GLY A 17 -30.70 -15.38 24.18
C GLY A 17 -30.12 -14.37 25.18
N LEU A 18 -28.81 -14.10 25.17
CA LEU A 18 -28.18 -13.07 26.01
C LEU A 18 -28.32 -11.66 25.39
N TRP A 19 -28.21 -11.58 24.07
CA TRP A 19 -28.48 -10.37 23.29
C TRP A 19 -29.95 -9.94 23.43
N GLU A 20 -30.91 -10.86 23.28
CA GLU A 20 -32.34 -10.56 23.47
C GLU A 20 -32.66 -10.03 24.88
N LYS A 21 -31.85 -10.42 25.89
CA LYS A 21 -32.05 -9.98 27.29
C LYS A 21 -31.42 -8.64 27.62
N THR A 22 -30.30 -8.28 26.99
CA THR A 22 -29.52 -7.07 27.31
C THR A 22 -29.60 -6.00 26.22
N GLY A 23 -29.61 -6.47 24.97
CA GLY A 23 -29.41 -5.79 23.70
C GLY A 23 -28.11 -4.98 23.59
N TRP A 24 -27.25 -5.03 24.61
CA TRP A 24 -25.99 -4.30 24.66
C TRP A 24 -24.88 -5.25 24.22
N TRP A 25 -24.04 -4.82 23.28
CA TRP A 25 -22.96 -5.66 22.78
C TRP A 25 -21.74 -5.52 23.67
N HIS A 26 -21.39 -4.28 24.01
CA HIS A 26 -20.36 -3.97 24.98
C HIS A 26 -20.97 -3.65 26.35
N SER A 27 -20.24 -4.02 27.40
CA SER A 27 -20.52 -3.51 28.74
C SER A 27 -19.90 -2.12 28.91
N PHE A 28 -20.55 -1.23 29.64
CA PHE A 28 -20.09 0.14 29.86
C PHE A 28 -20.03 0.49 31.34
N GLU A 29 -19.03 1.27 31.72
CA GLU A 29 -18.97 1.92 33.03
C GLU A 29 -19.39 3.38 32.85
N LEU A 30 -20.51 3.76 33.47
CA LEU A 30 -21.07 5.10 33.36
C LEU A 30 -20.33 6.08 34.28
N PRO A 31 -20.38 7.40 34.00
CA PRO A 31 -19.71 8.41 34.84
C PRO A 31 -20.11 8.38 36.33
N GLY A 32 -21.31 7.85 36.65
CA GLY A 32 -21.79 7.67 38.02
C GLY A 32 -21.33 6.37 38.72
N GLY A 33 -20.51 5.54 38.07
CA GLY A 33 -20.04 4.25 38.58
C GLY A 33 -21.00 3.08 38.35
N GLU A 34 -22.17 3.33 37.76
CA GLU A 34 -23.10 2.29 37.32
C GLU A 34 -22.53 1.51 36.13
N VAL A 35 -22.87 0.22 36.02
CA VAL A 35 -22.38 -0.64 34.94
C VAL A 35 -23.55 -1.16 34.11
N ILE A 36 -23.54 -0.82 32.82
CA ILE A 36 -24.39 -1.48 31.82
C ILE A 36 -23.74 -2.82 31.46
N ARG A 37 -24.50 -3.91 31.63
CA ARG A 37 -24.04 -5.25 31.29
C ARG A 37 -24.43 -5.62 29.87
N GLY A 38 -23.44 -5.64 28.99
CA GLY A 38 -23.58 -6.15 27.62
C GLY A 38 -23.04 -7.57 27.49
N MET A 39 -23.12 -8.09 26.27
CA MET A 39 -22.63 -9.43 25.92
C MET A 39 -21.13 -9.58 26.20
N ASN A 40 -20.34 -8.55 25.92
CA ASN A 40 -18.89 -8.51 26.17
C ASN A 40 -18.60 -7.79 27.49
N PRO A 41 -18.06 -8.48 28.51
CA PRO A 41 -17.71 -7.85 29.79
C PRO A 41 -16.57 -6.84 29.66
N LEU A 42 -16.55 -5.82 30.53
CA LEU A 42 -15.52 -4.76 30.56
C LEU A 42 -14.08 -5.32 30.58
N GLU A 43 -13.83 -6.37 31.36
CA GLU A 43 -12.50 -6.98 31.45
C GLU A 43 -12.04 -7.65 30.16
N VAL A 44 -12.99 -8.18 29.36
CA VAL A 44 -12.68 -8.74 28.04
C VAL A 44 -12.33 -7.62 27.07
N LEU A 45 -13.07 -6.52 27.08
CA LEU A 45 -12.84 -5.36 26.22
C LEU A 45 -11.50 -4.68 26.53
N LYS A 46 -11.19 -4.46 27.81
CA LYS A 46 -9.89 -3.95 28.26
C LYS A 46 -8.74 -4.86 27.82
N ARG A 47 -8.89 -6.18 27.95
CA ARG A 47 -7.88 -7.16 27.51
C ARG A 47 -7.69 -7.12 25.98
N ARG A 48 -8.77 -6.99 25.21
CA ARG A 48 -8.73 -6.94 23.75
C ARG A 48 -7.99 -5.71 23.22
N ILE A 49 -8.04 -4.57 23.90
CA ILE A 49 -7.20 -3.41 23.54
C ILE A 49 -5.77 -3.55 24.08
N ALA A 50 -5.60 -4.04 25.30
CA ALA A 50 -4.29 -4.11 25.96
C ALA A 50 -3.27 -5.03 25.24
N GLN A 51 -3.71 -5.93 24.37
CA GLN A 51 -2.82 -6.76 23.56
C GLN A 51 -2.11 -5.97 22.45
N PHE A 52 -2.68 -4.85 22.00
CA PHE A 52 -2.08 -3.99 20.99
C PHE A 52 -1.14 -2.96 21.65
N PRO A 53 -0.06 -2.55 20.97
CA PRO A 53 0.88 -1.55 21.48
C PRO A 53 0.33 -0.13 21.32
N ILE A 54 -0.88 0.09 21.82
CA ILE A 54 -1.56 1.40 21.85
C ILE A 54 -1.24 2.05 23.19
N ALA A 55 -0.67 3.26 23.15
CA ALA A 55 -0.32 4.00 24.35
C ALA A 55 -1.55 4.32 25.23
N ALA A 56 -1.32 4.49 26.53
CA ALA A 56 -2.36 4.89 27.47
C ALA A 56 -2.76 6.37 27.32
N ASP A 57 -1.83 7.22 26.86
CA ASP A 57 -2.06 8.62 26.53
C ASP A 57 -2.02 8.79 25.01
N LEU A 58 -3.12 9.25 24.44
CA LEU A 58 -3.33 9.43 23.01
C LEU A 58 -3.54 10.91 22.65
N ARG A 59 -3.18 11.85 23.53
CA ARG A 59 -3.25 13.28 23.22
C ARG A 59 -2.46 13.61 21.96
N GLY A 60 -3.11 14.31 21.03
CA GLY A 60 -2.53 14.66 19.72
C GLY A 60 -2.54 13.53 18.69
N LYS A 61 -3.16 12.38 19.00
CA LYS A 61 -3.36 11.29 18.06
C LYS A 61 -4.77 11.29 17.50
N ARG A 62 -4.89 10.92 16.22
CA ARG A 62 -6.17 10.65 15.55
C ARG A 62 -6.41 9.15 15.48
N VAL A 63 -7.60 8.71 15.88
CA VAL A 63 -7.99 7.29 15.90
C VAL A 63 -9.27 7.08 15.09
N LEU A 64 -9.28 6.05 14.24
CA LEU A 64 -10.50 5.58 13.59
C LEU A 64 -10.93 4.24 14.18
N ASP A 65 -12.19 4.13 14.58
CA ASP A 65 -12.82 2.89 15.03
C ASP A 65 -13.81 2.40 13.96
N ILE A 66 -13.43 1.36 13.19
CA ILE A 66 -14.24 0.80 12.10
C ILE A 66 -15.09 -0.35 12.65
N GLY A 67 -16.41 -0.28 12.42
CA GLY A 67 -17.38 -1.19 13.01
C GLY A 67 -17.60 -0.88 14.49
N ALA A 68 -17.80 0.40 14.81
CA ALA A 68 -17.86 0.88 16.19
C ALA A 68 -19.02 0.29 17.00
N TRP A 69 -20.09 -0.16 16.33
CA TRP A 69 -21.29 -0.72 16.92
C TRP A 69 -21.90 0.19 18.02
N ASP A 70 -21.89 -0.21 19.30
CA ASP A 70 -22.37 0.60 20.43
C ASP A 70 -21.25 1.44 21.11
N GLY A 71 -20.01 1.37 20.61
CA GLY A 71 -19.01 2.43 20.75
C GLY A 71 -17.96 2.28 21.86
N TRP A 72 -17.83 1.14 22.53
CA TRP A 72 -16.91 1.04 23.67
C TRP A 72 -15.45 1.37 23.33
N PHE A 73 -14.93 0.85 22.21
CA PHE A 73 -13.56 1.15 21.79
C PHE A 73 -13.38 2.62 21.43
N THR A 74 -14.34 3.20 20.71
CA THR A 74 -14.42 4.65 20.43
C THR A 74 -14.26 5.48 21.71
N PHE A 75 -15.12 5.25 22.71
CA PHE A 75 -15.10 6.06 23.94
C PHE A 75 -13.86 5.79 24.79
N GLU A 76 -13.31 4.57 24.78
CA GLU A 76 -12.05 4.28 25.47
C GLU A 76 -10.86 5.00 24.81
N MET A 77 -10.82 5.10 23.48
CA MET A 77 -9.77 5.87 22.79
C MET A 77 -9.92 7.38 23.06
N GLU A 78 -11.15 7.89 23.08
CA GLU A 78 -11.43 9.29 23.42
C GLU A 78 -11.04 9.59 24.87
N ARG A 79 -11.36 8.70 25.82
CA ARG A 79 -10.98 8.82 27.23
C ARG A 79 -9.47 8.90 27.42
N ARG A 80 -8.70 8.26 26.53
CA ARG A 80 -7.22 8.34 26.49
C ARG A 80 -6.70 9.63 25.83
N GLY A 81 -7.57 10.50 25.32
CA GLY A 81 -7.24 11.82 24.81
C GLY A 81 -7.11 11.93 23.29
N ALA A 82 -7.46 10.88 22.54
CA ALA A 82 -7.46 10.92 21.07
C ALA A 82 -8.57 11.81 20.50
N GLU A 83 -8.34 12.34 19.30
CA GLU A 83 -9.42 12.73 18.38
C GLU A 83 -9.94 11.46 17.71
N VAL A 84 -11.21 11.13 17.90
CA VAL A 84 -11.76 9.85 17.45
C VAL A 84 -12.86 10.05 16.42
N VAL A 85 -12.77 9.27 15.34
CA VAL A 85 -13.85 9.05 14.39
C VAL A 85 -14.33 7.61 14.57
N ALA A 86 -15.62 7.43 14.79
CA ALA A 86 -16.30 6.15 14.80
C ALA A 86 -17.03 5.96 13.47
N LEU A 87 -16.90 4.78 12.87
CA LEU A 87 -17.50 4.45 11.59
C LEU A 87 -18.29 3.14 11.71
N ASP A 88 -19.51 3.14 11.22
CA ASP A 88 -20.34 1.92 11.12
C ASP A 88 -21.28 2.01 9.91
N CYS A 89 -21.65 0.88 9.31
CA CYS A 89 -22.60 0.86 8.19
C CYS A 89 -24.04 1.05 8.66
N TRP A 90 -24.31 0.86 9.96
CA TRP A 90 -25.59 1.06 10.59
C TRP A 90 -25.55 2.20 11.62
N ASP A 91 -26.54 3.09 11.58
CA ASP A 91 -26.74 4.10 12.61
C ASP A 91 -27.32 3.46 13.89
N ASN A 92 -26.44 3.10 14.82
CA ASN A 92 -26.79 2.36 16.04
C ASN A 92 -27.34 3.31 17.13
N PRO A 93 -28.62 3.20 17.53
CA PRO A 93 -29.19 4.07 18.56
C PRO A 93 -28.46 4.01 19.90
N ARG A 94 -27.85 2.86 20.24
CA ARG A 94 -27.11 2.67 21.49
C ARG A 94 -25.79 3.40 21.49
N PHE A 95 -25.13 3.51 20.34
CA PHE A 95 -23.97 4.38 20.20
C PHE A 95 -24.35 5.83 20.53
N ARG A 96 -25.47 6.32 19.95
CA ARG A 96 -25.96 7.69 20.21
C ARG A 96 -26.32 7.93 21.67
N GLU A 97 -26.92 6.93 22.32
CA GLU A 97 -27.20 6.97 23.76
C GLU A 97 -25.91 7.13 24.58
N MET A 98 -24.91 6.28 24.34
CA MET A 98 -23.63 6.34 25.04
C MET A 98 -22.85 7.61 24.73
N HIS A 99 -22.89 8.08 23.47
CA HIS A 99 -22.29 9.33 23.03
C HIS A 99 -22.83 10.52 23.83
N ALA A 100 -24.16 10.60 24.00
CA ALA A 100 -24.81 11.62 24.81
C ALA A 100 -24.50 11.48 26.31
N LEU A 101 -24.53 10.27 26.85
CA LEU A 101 -24.25 9.99 28.26
C LEU A 101 -22.82 10.35 28.66
N TYR A 102 -21.84 10.05 27.80
CA TYR A 102 -20.44 10.42 28.02
C TYR A 102 -20.11 11.86 27.63
N ARG A 103 -21.05 12.59 27.00
CA ARG A 103 -20.80 13.91 26.40
C ARG A 103 -19.62 13.86 25.44
N SER A 104 -19.57 12.79 24.65
CA SER A 104 -18.50 12.50 23.71
C SER A 104 -18.42 13.57 22.62
N ARG A 105 -17.20 13.82 22.17
CA ARG A 105 -16.87 14.66 21.00
C ARG A 105 -16.40 13.79 19.82
N ALA A 106 -16.40 12.47 19.97
CA ALA A 106 -16.11 11.57 18.86
C ALA A 106 -17.08 11.85 17.71
N GLU A 107 -16.55 11.95 16.51
CA GLU A 107 -17.36 12.04 15.29
C GLU A 107 -17.93 10.65 15.00
N TYR A 108 -19.21 10.57 14.65
CA TYR A 108 -19.86 9.31 14.27
C TYR A 108 -20.35 9.40 12.83
N VAL A 109 -19.77 8.55 11.98
CA VAL A 109 -19.99 8.54 10.53
C VAL A 109 -20.67 7.23 10.14
N GLN A 110 -21.87 7.34 9.55
CA GLN A 110 -22.52 6.19 8.93
C GLN A 110 -21.94 5.99 7.52
N MET A 111 -21.15 4.94 7.32
CA MET A 111 -20.47 4.65 6.06
C MET A 111 -20.11 3.15 5.99
N ASP A 112 -20.16 2.55 4.80
CA ASP A 112 -19.65 1.20 4.59
C ASP A 112 -18.11 1.19 4.65
N ALA A 113 -17.52 0.20 5.31
CA ALA A 113 -16.06 0.08 5.43
C ALA A 113 -15.34 0.01 4.07
N MET A 114 -16.02 -0.44 3.01
CA MET A 114 -15.49 -0.48 1.65
C MET A 114 -15.45 0.90 0.97
N GLU A 115 -16.09 1.93 1.52
CA GLU A 115 -16.07 3.30 1.00
C GLU A 115 -14.92 4.15 1.57
N ILE A 116 -14.18 3.62 2.55
CA ILE A 116 -13.08 4.36 3.17
C ILE A 116 -11.93 4.59 2.17
N SER A 117 -11.38 5.79 2.27
CA SER A 117 -10.21 6.28 1.54
C SER A 117 -9.64 7.51 2.26
N PRO A 118 -8.39 7.91 1.98
CA PRO A 118 -7.85 9.16 2.51
C PRO A 118 -8.69 10.40 2.16
N ALA A 119 -9.41 10.38 1.04
CA ALA A 119 -10.26 11.49 0.61
C ALA A 119 -11.61 11.53 1.34
N THR A 120 -12.13 10.38 1.79
CA THR A 120 -13.45 10.31 2.43
C THR A 120 -13.39 10.47 3.95
N VAL A 121 -12.34 9.93 4.60
CA VAL A 121 -12.22 9.95 6.07
C VAL A 121 -10.93 10.60 6.57
N GLY A 122 -10.02 10.99 5.68
CA GLY A 122 -8.69 11.46 6.07
C GLY A 122 -7.76 10.33 6.49
N ARG A 123 -6.80 10.64 7.37
CA ARG A 123 -5.78 9.69 7.85
C ARG A 123 -5.68 9.67 9.36
N PHE A 124 -5.32 8.51 9.90
CA PHE A 124 -5.32 8.24 11.32
C PHE A 124 -4.01 7.62 11.75
N ASP A 125 -3.52 8.05 12.92
CA ASP A 125 -2.34 7.46 13.54
C ASP A 125 -2.61 6.00 13.89
N ILE A 126 -3.80 5.75 14.42
CA ILE A 126 -4.23 4.42 14.82
C ILE A 126 -5.58 4.10 14.16
N VAL A 127 -5.69 2.91 13.57
CA VAL A 127 -6.96 2.39 13.05
C VAL A 127 -7.31 1.10 13.78
N LEU A 128 -8.49 1.05 14.38
CA LEU A 128 -9.06 -0.15 14.97
C LEU A 128 -9.96 -0.83 13.93
N PHE A 129 -9.64 -2.08 13.60
CA PHE A 129 -10.41 -2.91 12.68
C PHE A 129 -10.70 -4.25 13.35
N LEU A 130 -11.61 -4.21 14.33
CA LEU A 130 -11.76 -5.23 15.36
C LEU A 130 -13.06 -6.02 15.20
N GLY A 131 -12.99 -7.18 14.55
CA GLY A 131 -14.13 -8.05 14.34
C GLY A 131 -14.98 -7.68 13.13
N VAL A 132 -14.36 -7.10 12.10
CA VAL A 132 -15.06 -6.65 10.88
C VAL A 132 -14.66 -7.46 9.65
N LEU A 133 -13.41 -7.88 9.54
CA LEU A 133 -12.85 -8.45 8.30
C LEU A 133 -13.64 -9.64 7.74
N TYR A 134 -14.13 -10.54 8.61
CA TYR A 134 -14.85 -11.75 8.21
C TYR A 134 -16.28 -11.47 7.68
N HIS A 135 -16.82 -10.27 7.93
CA HIS A 135 -18.07 -9.80 7.37
C HIS A 135 -17.95 -9.26 5.93
N LEU A 136 -16.73 -9.16 5.38
CA LEU A 136 -16.48 -8.55 4.08
C LEU A 136 -16.19 -9.59 2.99
N LYS A 137 -16.91 -9.49 1.87
CA LYS A 137 -16.68 -10.33 0.67
C LYS A 137 -15.33 -10.08 -0.02
N HIS A 138 -14.75 -8.89 0.20
CA HIS A 138 -13.47 -8.49 -0.39
C HIS A 138 -12.45 -8.15 0.70
N PRO A 139 -12.04 -9.13 1.52
CA PRO A 139 -11.29 -8.90 2.75
C PRO A 139 -9.90 -8.30 2.49
N LEU A 140 -9.21 -8.69 1.42
CA LEU A 140 -7.89 -8.13 1.09
C LEU A 140 -8.00 -6.66 0.64
N LEU A 141 -9.01 -6.32 -0.16
CA LEU A 141 -9.26 -4.93 -0.57
C LEU A 141 -9.61 -4.05 0.64
N ALA A 142 -10.37 -4.57 1.60
CA ALA A 142 -10.64 -3.87 2.85
C ALA A 142 -9.35 -3.58 3.64
N LEU A 143 -8.44 -4.56 3.73
CA LEU A 143 -7.13 -4.37 4.37
C LEU A 143 -6.28 -3.33 3.65
N GLU A 144 -6.29 -3.29 2.31
CA GLU A 144 -5.59 -2.26 1.53
C GLU A 144 -6.15 -0.86 1.80
N LYS A 145 -7.47 -0.75 1.93
CA LYS A 145 -8.16 0.49 2.31
C LYS A 145 -7.77 0.94 3.73
N VAL A 146 -7.82 0.03 4.71
CA VAL A 146 -7.34 0.28 6.08
C VAL A 146 -5.87 0.71 6.08
N CYS A 147 -5.03 0.04 5.30
CA CYS A 147 -3.62 0.39 5.13
C CYS A 147 -3.43 1.81 4.58
N SER A 148 -4.25 2.21 3.59
CA SER A 148 -4.15 3.51 2.93
C SER A 148 -4.45 4.72 3.84
N ILE A 149 -5.31 4.54 4.85
CA ILE A 149 -5.69 5.60 5.80
C ILE A 149 -4.84 5.59 7.08
N THR A 150 -4.05 4.54 7.31
CA THR A 150 -3.22 4.39 8.51
C THR A 150 -1.88 5.12 8.32
N THR A 151 -1.41 5.85 9.33
CA THR A 151 -0.08 6.49 9.32
C THR A 151 0.93 5.81 10.25
N GLU A 152 0.49 5.18 11.35
CA GLU A 152 1.37 4.47 12.30
C GLU A 152 0.97 3.00 12.47
N LEU A 153 -0.19 2.72 13.06
CA LEU A 153 -0.62 1.38 13.51
C LEU A 153 -2.07 1.06 13.08
N ALA A 154 -2.29 -0.13 12.53
CA ALA A 154 -3.61 -0.73 12.45
C ALA A 154 -3.68 -1.92 13.41
N ALA A 155 -4.66 -1.90 14.31
CA ALA A 155 -5.00 -3.00 15.21
C ALA A 155 -6.09 -3.85 14.55
N ILE A 156 -5.72 -5.05 14.12
CA ILE A 156 -6.60 -5.92 13.35
C ILE A 156 -6.95 -7.14 14.19
N ASP A 157 -8.25 -7.39 14.36
CA ASP A 157 -8.77 -8.59 15.00
C ASP A 157 -9.84 -9.19 14.08
N SER A 158 -9.73 -10.49 13.80
CA SER A 158 -10.67 -11.20 12.94
C SER A 158 -10.88 -12.62 13.45
N PHE A 159 -12.05 -13.18 13.13
CA PHE A 159 -12.28 -14.61 13.21
C PHE A 159 -11.20 -15.36 12.41
N VAL A 160 -10.69 -16.46 12.97
CA VAL A 160 -9.73 -17.37 12.33
C VAL A 160 -10.08 -18.84 12.55
N LEU A 161 -9.59 -19.71 11.66
CA LEU A 161 -9.75 -21.16 11.76
C LEU A 161 -9.11 -21.72 13.04
N ARG A 162 -9.83 -22.62 13.73
CA ARG A 162 -9.48 -23.13 15.07
C ARG A 162 -8.16 -23.91 15.12
N ASP A 163 -7.91 -24.75 14.12
CA ASP A 163 -6.67 -25.51 13.94
C ASP A 163 -5.58 -24.75 13.17
N GLY A 164 -5.87 -23.49 12.82
CA GLY A 164 -5.04 -22.63 11.99
C GLY A 164 -4.17 -21.62 12.74
N LEU A 165 -3.78 -21.88 13.99
CA LEU A 165 -3.05 -20.90 14.82
C LEU A 165 -1.51 -20.95 14.67
N ASP A 166 -0.96 -21.87 13.87
CA ASP A 166 0.47 -21.83 13.54
C ASP A 166 0.75 -20.71 12.51
N PRO A 167 1.54 -19.67 12.87
CA PRO A 167 1.86 -18.59 11.95
C PRO A 167 2.76 -19.02 10.77
N ASN A 168 3.35 -20.21 10.83
CA ASN A 168 4.18 -20.79 9.77
C ASN A 168 3.45 -21.83 8.92
N ALA A 169 2.18 -22.11 9.21
CA ALA A 169 1.36 -23.01 8.40
C ALA A 169 1.15 -22.46 6.98
N GLN A 170 0.69 -23.32 6.07
CA GLN A 170 0.25 -22.88 4.76
C GLN A 170 -0.91 -21.88 4.91
N PRO A 171 -0.86 -20.69 4.28
CA PRO A 171 -1.98 -19.76 4.26
C PRO A 171 -3.23 -20.39 3.65
N VAL A 172 -4.33 -20.40 4.40
CA VAL A 172 -5.65 -20.86 3.95
C VAL A 172 -6.71 -19.79 4.26
N LEU A 173 -7.58 -19.54 3.29
CA LEU A 173 -8.79 -18.73 3.44
C LEU A 173 -9.99 -19.62 3.12
N GLU A 174 -10.76 -19.98 4.14
CA GLU A 174 -12.01 -20.72 3.95
C GLU A 174 -13.12 -19.73 3.57
N PHE A 175 -13.96 -20.11 2.61
CA PHE A 175 -15.12 -19.33 2.17
C PHE A 175 -16.41 -19.98 2.68
N TYR A 176 -17.33 -19.17 3.20
CA TYR A 176 -18.65 -19.58 3.65
C TYR A 176 -19.71 -18.99 2.72
N GLU A 177 -20.54 -19.88 2.17
CA GLU A 177 -21.55 -19.54 1.17
C GLU A 177 -22.90 -19.17 1.81
N THR A 178 -23.24 -19.82 2.93
CA THR A 178 -24.56 -19.73 3.56
C THR A 178 -24.44 -19.27 5.01
N ASP A 179 -24.60 -20.20 5.94
CA ASP A 179 -24.81 -19.98 7.37
C ASP A 179 -23.91 -20.90 8.21
N GLN A 180 -22.82 -21.38 7.60
CA GLN A 180 -21.86 -22.30 8.21
C GLN A 180 -21.20 -21.72 9.47
N MET A 181 -21.16 -20.39 9.63
CA MET A 181 -20.79 -19.71 10.88
C MET A 181 -22.00 -19.52 11.80
N GLU A 182 -22.54 -20.64 12.31
CA GLU A 182 -23.59 -20.65 13.35
C GLU A 182 -24.90 -19.94 13.00
N GLY A 183 -25.37 -20.10 11.76
CA GLY A 183 -26.63 -19.49 11.33
C GLY A 183 -26.51 -18.01 10.95
N GLN A 184 -25.29 -17.45 10.91
CA GLN A 184 -25.04 -16.08 10.45
C GLN A 184 -24.85 -16.05 8.93
N THR A 185 -25.56 -15.14 8.26
CA THR A 185 -25.62 -15.05 6.79
C THR A 185 -24.76 -13.92 6.22
N ASP A 186 -24.02 -13.24 7.09
CA ASP A 186 -23.18 -12.08 6.82
C ASP A 186 -21.70 -12.35 7.06
N ASN A 187 -21.30 -13.62 7.23
CA ASN A 187 -19.92 -14.06 7.35
C ASN A 187 -19.47 -14.78 6.08
N TRP A 188 -18.40 -14.30 5.44
CA TRP A 188 -18.00 -14.78 4.12
C TRP A 188 -16.71 -15.58 4.15
N VAL A 189 -15.80 -15.28 5.07
CA VAL A 189 -14.46 -15.89 5.06
C VAL A 189 -13.88 -16.11 6.46
N ALA A 190 -13.04 -17.14 6.61
CA ALA A 190 -12.16 -17.31 7.76
C ALA A 190 -10.73 -17.64 7.29
N PRO A 191 -9.76 -16.75 7.51
CA PRO A 191 -8.36 -17.08 7.32
C PRO A 191 -7.84 -17.94 8.47
N ASN A 192 -6.84 -18.78 8.24
CA ASN A 192 -5.94 -19.19 9.32
C ASN A 192 -4.98 -18.04 9.70
N LEU A 193 -4.26 -18.15 10.82
CA LEU A 193 -3.35 -17.10 11.28
C LEU A 193 -2.29 -16.74 10.24
N ALA A 194 -1.68 -17.75 9.60
CA ALA A 194 -0.70 -17.54 8.55
C ALA A 194 -1.28 -16.73 7.38
N CYS A 195 -2.53 -17.00 6.97
CA CYS A 195 -3.25 -16.26 5.94
C CYS A 195 -3.58 -14.84 6.38
N LEU A 196 -4.12 -14.62 7.59
CA LEU A 196 -4.42 -13.28 8.10
C LEU A 196 -3.17 -12.40 8.09
N MET A 197 -2.04 -12.92 8.61
CA MET A 197 -0.79 -12.19 8.60
C MET A 197 -0.25 -11.97 7.18
N ALA A 198 -0.42 -12.94 6.27
CA ALA A 198 -0.02 -12.79 4.87
C ALA A 198 -0.83 -11.71 4.16
N MET A 199 -2.16 -11.72 4.33
CA MET A 199 -3.05 -10.69 3.79
C MET A 199 -2.69 -9.30 4.28
N CYS A 200 -2.38 -9.13 5.57
CA CYS A 200 -1.94 -7.84 6.11
C CYS A 200 -0.61 -7.37 5.46
N ARG A 201 0.35 -8.28 5.23
CA ARG A 201 1.59 -7.92 4.53
C ARG A 201 1.33 -7.56 3.07
N THR A 202 0.49 -8.33 2.38
CA THR A 202 0.09 -8.09 0.99
C THR A 202 -0.66 -6.77 0.84
N ALA A 203 -1.47 -6.38 1.83
CA ALA A 203 -2.16 -5.10 1.87
C ALA A 203 -1.22 -3.88 1.95
N GLY A 204 0.09 -4.08 2.15
CA GLY A 204 1.10 -3.02 2.10
C GLY A 204 1.58 -2.53 3.46
N PHE A 205 1.30 -3.26 4.55
CA PHE A 205 1.92 -2.97 5.84
C PHE A 205 3.40 -3.44 5.85
N ALA A 206 4.28 -2.59 6.37
CA ALA A 206 5.72 -2.86 6.48
C ALA A 206 6.00 -4.04 7.43
N ARG A 207 5.37 -3.98 8.60
CA ARG A 207 5.53 -4.96 9.68
C ARG A 207 4.17 -5.46 10.13
N VAL A 208 4.11 -6.75 10.42
CA VAL A 208 2.89 -7.45 10.85
C VAL A 208 3.28 -8.40 11.98
N GLU A 209 2.78 -8.13 13.17
CA GLU A 209 3.11 -8.86 14.40
C GLU A 209 1.88 -9.56 14.95
N PHE A 210 1.99 -10.87 15.13
CA PHE A 210 1.01 -11.62 15.90
C PHE A 210 1.04 -11.15 17.36
N ARG A 211 -0.14 -10.87 17.94
CA ARG A 211 -0.26 -10.40 19.32
C ARG A 211 -0.81 -11.47 20.22
N ASN A 212 -1.97 -12.02 19.86
CA ASN A 212 -2.63 -13.05 20.64
C ASN A 212 -3.66 -13.79 19.78
N ALA A 213 -4.05 -14.99 20.21
CA ALA A 213 -5.19 -15.70 19.68
C ALA A 213 -6.15 -16.04 20.83
N LEU A 214 -7.43 -15.79 20.60
CA LEU A 214 -8.54 -16.36 21.36
C LEU A 214 -9.10 -17.56 20.61
N LEU A 215 -10.03 -18.30 21.21
CA LEU A 215 -10.48 -19.61 20.70
C LEU A 215 -10.89 -19.61 19.22
N TYR A 216 -11.44 -18.50 18.70
CA TYR A 216 -11.75 -18.32 17.27
C TYR A 216 -11.33 -16.97 16.70
N SER A 217 -10.46 -16.20 17.36
CA SER A 217 -10.00 -14.93 16.80
C SER A 217 -8.51 -14.74 16.95
N ALA A 218 -7.90 -14.03 16.03
CA ALA A 218 -6.50 -13.63 16.13
C ALA A 218 -6.36 -12.12 16.03
N ALA A 219 -5.46 -11.59 16.85
CA ALA A 219 -5.10 -10.18 16.89
C ALA A 219 -3.71 -9.97 16.30
N VAL A 220 -3.61 -9.03 15.36
CA VAL A 220 -2.40 -8.71 14.62
C VAL A 220 -2.19 -7.20 14.62
N ALA A 221 -1.00 -6.76 15.03
CA ALA A 221 -0.58 -5.36 14.95
C ALA A 221 0.15 -5.11 13.62
N CYS A 222 -0.34 -4.17 12.83
CA CYS A 222 0.19 -3.87 11.50
C CYS A 222 0.74 -2.45 11.45
N TYR A 223 1.99 -2.27 11.04
CA TYR A 223 2.67 -0.98 11.06
C TYR A 223 2.97 -0.49 9.65
N ARG A 224 2.85 0.83 9.47
CA ARG A 224 3.09 1.51 8.19
C ARG A 224 4.56 1.82 7.93
N LYS A 225 5.41 1.67 8.94
CA LYS A 225 6.83 1.98 8.89
C LYS A 225 7.65 0.78 9.35
N TRP A 226 8.86 0.66 8.81
CA TRP A 226 9.88 -0.20 9.39
C TRP A 226 10.25 0.28 10.79
N GLU A 227 10.91 -0.57 11.57
CA GLU A 227 11.64 -0.07 12.76
C GLU A 227 12.64 0.99 12.29
N GLN A 228 12.92 1.97 13.16
CA GLN A 228 13.85 3.04 12.78
C GLN A 228 15.17 2.42 12.31
N PRO A 229 15.66 2.80 11.12
CA PRO A 229 16.94 2.30 10.62
C PRO A 229 18.02 2.60 11.65
N GLY A 230 18.75 1.57 12.05
CA GLY A 230 19.93 1.71 12.89
C GLY A 230 21.00 2.55 12.19
N VAL A 231 21.79 3.25 12.98
CA VAL A 231 22.96 4.01 12.49
C VAL A 231 24.16 3.12 12.16
N ALA A 232 24.09 1.84 12.53
CA ALA A 232 25.09 0.82 12.27
C ALA A 232 24.46 -0.35 11.52
N GLY A 233 25.18 -0.93 10.57
CA GLY A 233 24.70 -2.05 9.77
C GLY A 233 25.26 -2.01 8.34
N PRO A 234 24.84 -2.93 7.48
CA PRO A 234 25.33 -2.99 6.12
C PRO A 234 24.90 -1.75 5.32
N VAL A 235 25.86 -1.21 4.57
CA VAL A 235 25.61 -0.06 3.68
C VAL A 235 25.05 -0.56 2.36
N VAL A 236 24.09 0.19 1.84
CA VAL A 236 23.45 -0.05 0.55
C VAL A 236 23.51 1.21 -0.29
N GLU A 237 23.49 1.06 -1.61
CA GLU A 237 23.37 2.18 -2.53
C GLU A 237 22.23 1.88 -3.52
N LEU A 238 21.16 2.66 -3.43
CA LEU A 238 20.01 2.53 -4.35
C LEU A 238 20.37 3.15 -5.70
N LYS A 239 20.40 2.32 -6.74
CA LYS A 239 20.80 2.71 -8.11
C LYS A 239 19.61 3.08 -8.98
N SER A 240 18.47 2.42 -8.79
CA SER A 240 17.27 2.66 -9.58
C SER A 240 16.01 2.37 -8.79
N ALA A 241 14.94 3.11 -9.09
CA ALA A 241 13.58 2.84 -8.66
C ALA A 241 12.66 3.12 -9.84
N VAL A 242 12.02 2.08 -10.37
CA VAL A 242 11.16 2.15 -11.56
C VAL A 242 9.96 1.23 -11.40
N HIS A 243 8.94 1.44 -12.20
CA HIS A 243 7.79 0.55 -12.28
C HIS A 243 8.23 -0.82 -12.79
N ASN A 244 7.73 -1.89 -12.17
CA ASN A 244 8.20 -3.25 -12.41
C ASN A 244 7.91 -3.83 -13.81
N THR A 245 6.86 -3.40 -14.50
CA THR A 245 6.45 -3.93 -15.80
C THR A 245 6.80 -3.01 -16.97
N ASN A 246 6.69 -1.70 -16.78
CA ASN A 246 6.90 -0.72 -17.85
C ASN A 246 8.17 0.11 -17.67
N HIS A 247 8.94 -0.09 -16.59
CA HIS A 247 10.22 0.56 -16.32
C HIS A 247 10.18 2.10 -16.37
N GLY A 248 9.00 2.70 -16.18
CA GLY A 248 8.79 4.14 -16.05
C GLY A 248 8.93 4.62 -14.62
N LEU A 249 8.80 5.94 -14.44
CA LEU A 249 8.87 6.59 -13.12
C LEU A 249 7.49 7.08 -12.63
N ASN A 250 6.46 7.02 -13.48
CA ASN A 250 5.10 7.46 -13.16
C ASN A 250 4.24 6.29 -12.67
N PHE A 251 3.47 6.54 -11.62
CA PHE A 251 2.60 5.57 -10.94
C PHE A 251 1.19 6.14 -10.77
N ASP A 252 0.17 5.28 -10.87
CA ASP A 252 -1.24 5.60 -10.63
C ASP A 252 -1.70 4.93 -9.33
N SER A 253 -1.98 5.70 -8.29
CA SER A 253 -2.33 5.16 -6.97
C SER A 253 -3.68 4.44 -6.94
N ARG A 254 -4.49 4.56 -8.00
CA ARG A 254 -5.77 3.86 -8.15
C ARG A 254 -5.60 2.44 -8.71
N ARG A 255 -4.40 2.09 -9.14
CA ARG A 255 -4.04 0.77 -9.67
C ARG A 255 -3.21 0.00 -8.65
N ASP A 256 -3.19 -1.31 -8.81
CA ASP A 256 -2.30 -2.17 -8.04
C ASP A 256 -0.88 -2.13 -8.63
N GLU A 257 -0.15 -1.06 -8.31
CA GLU A 257 1.17 -0.78 -8.89
C GLU A 257 2.33 -1.34 -8.05
N TYR A 258 3.42 -1.67 -8.73
CA TYR A 258 4.60 -2.29 -8.12
C TYR A 258 5.89 -1.67 -8.64
N LEU A 259 6.86 -1.52 -7.74
CA LEU A 259 8.20 -1.02 -8.02
C LEU A 259 9.20 -2.17 -8.16
N THR A 260 10.22 -1.93 -8.96
CA THR A 260 11.49 -2.65 -8.99
C THR A 260 12.59 -1.67 -8.61
N CYS A 261 13.37 -2.02 -7.59
CA CYS A 261 14.55 -1.28 -7.16
C CYS A 261 15.81 -2.09 -7.39
N GLY A 262 16.78 -1.51 -8.09
CA GLY A 262 18.15 -2.04 -8.20
C GLY A 262 19.06 -1.36 -7.18
N PHE A 263 19.80 -2.12 -6.39
CA PHE A 263 20.67 -1.58 -5.34
C PHE A 263 21.93 -2.43 -5.17
N THR A 264 23.03 -1.81 -4.73
CA THR A 264 24.28 -2.52 -4.49
C THR A 264 24.59 -2.65 -3.01
N THR A 265 25.12 -3.80 -2.58
CA THR A 265 25.63 -4.02 -1.22
C THR A 265 26.63 -5.17 -1.18
N LYS A 266 27.44 -5.24 -0.12
CA LYS A 266 28.39 -6.34 0.13
C LYS A 266 27.73 -7.57 0.74
N GLU A 267 26.45 -7.50 1.11
CA GLU A 267 25.71 -8.63 1.66
C GLU A 267 25.42 -9.69 0.59
N GLU A 268 25.67 -10.95 0.95
CA GLU A 268 25.51 -12.09 0.03
C GLU A 268 24.19 -12.85 0.22
N LYS A 269 23.51 -12.67 1.37
CA LYS A 269 22.34 -13.48 1.78
C LYS A 269 21.10 -12.63 2.04
N LEU A 270 20.72 -11.83 1.06
CA LEU A 270 19.50 -11.05 1.15
C LEU A 270 18.24 -11.87 0.83
N THR A 271 17.17 -11.56 1.55
CA THR A 271 15.84 -12.15 1.40
C THR A 271 14.78 -11.08 1.65
N VAL A 272 13.52 -11.38 1.32
CA VAL A 272 12.38 -10.50 1.64
C VAL A 272 12.23 -10.16 3.13
N LYS A 273 12.91 -10.87 4.03
CA LYS A 273 12.88 -10.62 5.48
C LYS A 273 13.84 -9.54 5.93
N ASN A 274 14.91 -9.30 5.18
CA ASN A 274 16.00 -8.41 5.58
C ASN A 274 16.20 -7.22 4.64
N VAL A 275 15.40 -7.07 3.59
CA VAL A 275 15.35 -5.88 2.74
C VAL A 275 14.13 -5.03 3.10
N GLN A 276 14.35 -3.74 3.34
CA GLN A 276 13.39 -2.82 3.91
C GLN A 276 13.22 -1.57 3.01
N PRO A 277 12.47 -1.68 1.89
CA PRO A 277 12.22 -0.54 1.02
C PRO A 277 11.11 0.35 1.60
N SER A 278 11.20 1.65 1.31
CA SER A 278 10.17 2.63 1.66
C SER A 278 9.94 3.62 0.52
N VAL A 279 8.72 4.13 0.43
CA VAL A 279 8.33 5.20 -0.50
C VAL A 279 7.55 6.25 0.27
N GLY A 280 7.94 7.52 0.16
CA GLY A 280 7.23 8.62 0.82
C GLY A 280 7.13 8.46 2.36
N GLY A 281 8.12 7.80 2.97
CA GLY A 281 8.16 7.51 4.41
C GLY A 281 7.32 6.30 4.86
N TYR A 282 6.63 5.60 3.96
CA TYR A 282 5.94 4.34 4.26
C TYR A 282 6.76 3.13 3.81
N GLY A 283 6.91 2.16 4.71
CA GLY A 283 7.59 0.90 4.41
C GLY A 283 6.63 -0.10 3.76
N VAL A 284 7.19 -1.03 2.99
CA VAL A 284 6.41 -2.10 2.35
C VAL A 284 7.26 -3.35 2.18
N ARG A 285 6.72 -4.51 2.54
CA ARG A 285 7.48 -5.75 2.44
C ARG A 285 7.78 -6.12 0.98
N PRO A 286 9.03 -6.50 0.64
CA PRO A 286 9.33 -7.06 -0.66
C PRO A 286 8.59 -8.35 -0.94
N ILE A 287 8.17 -8.50 -2.20
CA ILE A 287 7.58 -9.73 -2.74
C ILE A 287 8.68 -10.65 -3.27
N SER A 288 9.73 -10.07 -3.84
CA SER A 288 10.93 -10.79 -4.24
C SER A 288 12.19 -9.96 -3.97
N VAL A 289 13.26 -10.67 -3.64
CA VAL A 289 14.63 -10.13 -3.55
C VAL A 289 15.53 -11.10 -4.29
N THR A 290 16.32 -10.60 -5.24
CA THR A 290 17.11 -11.45 -6.14
C THR A 290 18.48 -10.83 -6.38
N ASN A 291 19.54 -11.62 -6.26
CA ASN A 291 20.87 -11.21 -6.68
C ASN A 291 20.92 -11.29 -8.22
N ILE A 292 21.23 -10.17 -8.87
CA ILE A 292 21.27 -10.07 -10.33
C ILE A 292 22.71 -10.01 -10.87
N GLY A 293 23.71 -10.18 -10.00
CA GLY A 293 25.12 -10.32 -10.35
C GLY A 293 26.04 -9.55 -9.41
N GLY A 294 27.04 -10.22 -8.84
CA GLY A 294 28.00 -9.61 -7.92
C GLY A 294 27.31 -8.96 -6.71
N ASP A 295 27.61 -7.68 -6.49
CA ASP A 295 27.03 -6.88 -5.41
C ASP A 295 25.64 -6.30 -5.75
N LEU A 296 25.12 -6.53 -6.96
CA LEU A 296 23.88 -5.93 -7.45
C LEU A 296 22.67 -6.82 -7.13
N TRP A 297 21.70 -6.22 -6.45
CA TRP A 297 20.46 -6.84 -6.03
C TRP A 297 19.26 -6.11 -6.60
N GLN A 298 18.17 -6.85 -6.74
CA GLN A 298 16.87 -6.34 -7.15
C GLN A 298 15.83 -6.67 -6.07
N ALA A 299 15.02 -5.68 -5.68
CA ALA A 299 13.85 -5.87 -4.84
C ALA A 299 12.59 -5.42 -5.58
N ASN A 300 11.54 -6.25 -5.56
CA ASN A 300 10.23 -5.91 -6.10
C ASN A 300 9.21 -5.80 -4.98
N PHE A 301 8.40 -4.75 -4.98
CA PHE A 301 7.42 -4.48 -3.91
C PHE A 301 6.26 -3.62 -4.39
N LYS A 302 5.11 -3.70 -3.70
CA LYS A 302 3.91 -2.91 -3.99
C LYS A 302 4.17 -1.43 -3.71
N LEU A 303 3.61 -0.53 -4.51
CA LEU A 303 3.53 0.89 -4.16
C LEU A 303 2.74 1.03 -2.85
N PRO A 304 3.29 1.65 -1.78
CA PRO A 304 2.56 1.77 -0.52
C PRO A 304 1.19 2.43 -0.72
N PRO A 305 0.08 1.81 -0.24
CA PRO A 305 -1.24 2.39 -0.40
C PRO A 305 -1.36 3.75 0.28
N GLY A 306 -2.15 4.63 -0.32
CA GLY A 306 -2.44 5.93 0.25
C GLY A 306 -1.27 6.92 0.18
N LEU A 307 -0.39 6.86 -0.82
CA LEU A 307 0.47 8.01 -1.11
C LEU A 307 -0.36 9.18 -1.66
N THR A 308 0.06 10.42 -1.39
CA THR A 308 -0.56 11.61 -1.97
C THR A 308 -0.02 11.88 -3.38
N PRO A 309 -0.75 12.59 -4.25
CA PRO A 309 -0.19 13.03 -5.52
C PRO A 309 1.10 13.85 -5.31
N GLY A 310 2.15 13.55 -6.07
CA GLY A 310 3.45 14.21 -5.92
C GLY A 310 4.66 13.34 -6.20
N TRP A 311 5.84 13.93 -6.01
CA TRP A 311 7.12 13.23 -6.00
C TRP A 311 7.35 12.57 -4.64
N HIS A 312 7.78 11.31 -4.65
CA HIS A 312 8.09 10.54 -3.45
C HIS A 312 9.48 9.95 -3.52
N ASP A 313 10.27 10.22 -2.49
CA ASP A 313 11.56 9.59 -2.30
C ASP A 313 11.39 8.08 -2.11
N VAL A 314 12.29 7.33 -2.75
CA VAL A 314 12.43 5.88 -2.57
C VAL A 314 13.70 5.63 -1.79
N SER A 315 13.58 4.86 -0.71
CA SER A 315 14.72 4.45 0.10
C SER A 315 14.76 2.95 0.33
N ILE A 316 15.95 2.43 0.59
CA ILE A 316 16.15 1.03 0.92
C ILE A 316 17.16 0.91 2.06
N ALA A 317 16.90 -0.01 2.98
CA ALA A 317 17.84 -0.46 4.00
C ALA A 317 17.90 -1.99 3.99
N VAL A 318 18.97 -2.55 4.54
CA VAL A 318 19.06 -4.00 4.79
C VAL A 318 19.46 -4.29 6.24
N PHE A 319 18.91 -5.36 6.81
CA PHE A 319 19.15 -5.81 8.18
C PHE A 319 18.97 -4.70 9.25
N GLY A 320 18.07 -3.75 9.02
CA GLY A 320 17.88 -2.61 9.93
C GLY A 320 19.06 -1.65 9.96
N GLY A 321 19.98 -1.70 9.00
CA GLY A 321 21.08 -0.74 8.85
C GLY A 321 20.64 0.61 8.28
N PRO A 322 21.58 1.49 7.92
CA PRO A 322 21.27 2.82 7.40
C PRO A 322 20.53 2.74 6.06
N ALA A 323 19.50 3.57 5.90
CA ALA A 323 18.74 3.66 4.65
C ALA A 323 19.47 4.57 3.65
N HIS A 324 19.46 4.18 2.36
CA HIS A 324 19.90 5.02 1.26
C HIS A 324 18.69 5.48 0.44
N THR A 325 18.53 6.79 0.30
CA THR A 325 17.53 7.40 -0.60
C THR A 325 18.11 7.52 -2.01
N GLY A 326 17.37 7.01 -2.99
CA GLY A 326 17.75 7.06 -4.41
C GLY A 326 16.77 7.91 -5.22
N PRO A 327 16.61 7.61 -6.53
CA PRO A 327 15.71 8.34 -7.40
C PRO A 327 14.26 8.34 -6.88
N ALA A 328 13.62 9.51 -6.90
CA ALA A 328 12.21 9.66 -6.57
C ALA A 328 11.30 9.14 -7.70
N ILE A 329 10.06 8.81 -7.34
CA ILE A 329 9.01 8.42 -8.28
C ILE A 329 7.86 9.44 -8.26
N ALA A 330 7.13 9.53 -9.37
CA ALA A 330 5.96 10.39 -9.51
C ALA A 330 4.69 9.56 -9.29
N VAL A 331 3.86 9.96 -8.32
CA VAL A 331 2.55 9.33 -8.06
C VAL A 331 1.46 10.33 -8.41
N ASP A 332 0.52 9.92 -9.27
CA ASP A 332 -0.64 10.70 -9.71
C ASP A 332 -0.31 12.11 -10.26
N LEU A 333 0.91 12.30 -10.77
CA LEU A 333 1.32 13.58 -11.35
C LEU A 333 0.84 13.68 -12.81
N PRO A 334 0.04 14.70 -13.16
CA PRO A 334 -0.33 14.94 -14.54
C PRO A 334 0.88 15.38 -15.36
N LEU A 335 0.82 15.18 -16.67
CA LEU A 335 1.76 15.82 -17.59
C LEU A 335 1.41 17.31 -17.69
N ILE A 336 2.33 18.15 -17.23
CA ILE A 336 2.21 19.60 -17.38
C ILE A 336 2.41 19.95 -18.86
N PRO A 337 1.56 20.81 -19.46
CA PRO A 337 1.77 21.32 -20.81
C PRO A 337 3.20 21.85 -20.99
N CYS A 338 3.82 21.48 -22.10
CA CYS A 338 5.23 21.72 -22.34
C CYS A 338 5.49 22.07 -23.81
N THR A 339 6.65 22.65 -24.10
CA THR A 339 7.06 23.00 -25.47
C THR A 339 8.37 22.29 -25.79
N PRO A 340 8.32 20.98 -26.09
CA PRO A 340 9.53 20.22 -26.30
C PRO A 340 10.25 20.66 -27.57
N ARG A 341 11.58 20.66 -27.54
CA ARG A 341 12.42 21.04 -28.69
C ARG A 341 13.56 20.06 -28.88
N ILE A 342 13.62 19.43 -30.05
CA ILE A 342 14.77 18.63 -30.44
C ILE A 342 15.91 19.59 -30.82
N ILE A 343 17.04 19.49 -30.11
CA ILE A 343 18.21 20.34 -30.37
C ILE A 343 19.37 19.59 -31.02
N GLY A 344 19.32 18.25 -31.03
CA GLY A 344 20.34 17.43 -31.67
C GLY A 344 19.91 15.99 -31.81
N VAL A 345 20.38 15.35 -32.88
CA VAL A 345 20.17 13.92 -33.13
C VAL A 345 21.45 13.31 -33.65
N ARG A 346 21.77 12.11 -33.16
CA ARG A 346 22.93 11.33 -33.58
C ARG A 346 22.59 9.87 -33.73
N ASP A 347 23.32 9.20 -34.62
CA ASP A 347 23.35 7.75 -34.70
C ASP A 347 23.80 7.16 -33.36
N GLY A 348 23.14 6.08 -32.91
CA GLY A 348 23.38 5.46 -31.62
C GLY A 348 24.68 4.65 -31.53
N THR A 349 25.33 4.35 -32.66
CA THR A 349 26.56 3.56 -32.73
C THR A 349 27.76 4.42 -33.09
N ASN A 350 27.70 5.12 -34.24
CA ASN A 350 28.82 5.89 -34.79
C ASN A 350 28.77 7.39 -34.45
N TRP A 351 27.70 7.86 -33.80
CA TRP A 351 27.50 9.24 -33.35
C TRP A 351 27.47 10.30 -34.46
N ALA A 352 27.27 9.90 -35.72
CA ALA A 352 27.10 10.82 -36.84
C ALA A 352 25.87 11.70 -36.63
N SER A 353 26.01 13.00 -36.87
CA SER A 353 24.94 13.99 -36.61
C SER A 353 23.87 13.95 -37.70
N ASN A 354 22.61 13.99 -37.28
CA ASN A 354 21.42 13.95 -38.13
C ASN A 354 21.40 12.77 -39.11
N GLN A 355 21.94 11.63 -38.69
CA GLN A 355 22.03 10.42 -39.49
C GLN A 355 21.64 9.19 -38.67
N LEU A 356 21.20 8.15 -39.39
CA LEU A 356 21.09 6.78 -38.89
C LEU A 356 21.75 5.86 -39.92
N ASP A 357 22.81 5.16 -39.53
CA ASP A 357 23.48 4.16 -40.35
C ASP A 357 22.97 2.74 -40.02
N LEU A 358 22.07 2.23 -40.87
CA LEU A 358 21.47 0.90 -40.70
C LEU A 358 22.49 -0.25 -40.75
N LYS A 359 23.71 -0.01 -41.24
CA LYS A 359 24.81 -1.00 -41.18
C LYS A 359 25.42 -1.07 -39.78
N SER A 360 25.47 0.06 -39.07
CA SER A 360 26.07 0.18 -37.74
C SER A 360 25.08 -0.14 -36.62
N GLY A 361 23.80 0.04 -36.86
CA GLY A 361 22.75 -0.28 -35.90
C GLY A 361 21.44 0.42 -36.21
N ARG A 362 20.49 0.32 -35.28
CA ARG A 362 19.16 0.97 -35.38
C ARG A 362 18.86 1.88 -34.21
N GLY A 363 19.88 2.26 -33.45
CA GLY A 363 19.76 3.19 -32.32
C GLY A 363 19.85 4.64 -32.80
N ILE A 364 19.06 5.53 -32.20
CA ILE A 364 19.21 6.98 -32.35
C ILE A 364 19.27 7.60 -30.95
N ALA A 365 20.22 8.52 -30.75
CA ALA A 365 20.29 9.39 -29.59
C ALA A 365 19.73 10.78 -29.94
N ILE A 366 18.80 11.28 -29.13
CA ILE A 366 18.08 12.55 -29.34
C ILE A 366 18.32 13.42 -28.10
N TRP A 367 18.70 14.68 -28.30
CA TRP A 367 18.75 15.69 -27.24
C TRP A 367 17.54 16.60 -27.35
N CYS A 368 16.75 16.66 -26.28
CA CYS A 368 15.50 17.39 -26.23
C CYS A 368 15.44 18.30 -25.00
N GLU A 369 15.03 19.54 -25.21
CA GLU A 369 14.77 20.52 -24.16
C GLU A 369 13.27 20.67 -23.91
N GLY A 370 12.89 21.22 -22.75
CA GLY A 370 11.51 21.60 -22.45
C GLY A 370 10.58 20.43 -22.13
N LEU A 371 11.13 19.23 -21.85
CA LEU A 371 10.36 18.09 -21.39
C LEU A 371 10.00 18.26 -19.90
N PRO A 372 8.76 17.94 -19.45
CA PRO A 372 8.35 18.02 -18.04
C PRO A 372 9.12 17.01 -17.18
N GLU A 373 9.39 17.32 -15.91
CA GLU A 373 10.22 16.47 -15.03
C GLU A 373 9.78 15.00 -15.03
N ASN A 374 8.48 14.75 -15.02
CA ASN A 374 7.91 13.40 -15.03
C ASN A 374 7.82 12.75 -16.43
N ALA A 375 8.48 13.31 -17.45
CA ALA A 375 8.62 12.65 -18.75
C ALA A 375 9.39 11.34 -18.59
N ASP A 376 8.81 10.26 -19.12
CA ASP A 376 9.43 8.94 -19.13
C ASP A 376 9.15 8.19 -20.44
N ARG A 377 9.65 6.96 -20.54
CA ARG A 377 9.51 6.12 -21.73
C ARG A 377 8.06 5.78 -22.11
N ASN A 378 7.11 5.92 -21.18
CA ASN A 378 5.72 5.51 -21.37
C ASN A 378 4.81 6.66 -21.82
N ASN A 379 5.18 7.90 -21.48
CA ASN A 379 4.46 9.10 -21.89
C ASN A 379 5.14 9.87 -23.04
N LEU A 380 6.39 9.54 -23.38
CA LEU A 380 7.09 10.02 -24.56
C LEU A 380 6.87 9.10 -25.76
N ARG A 381 6.57 9.67 -26.93
CA ARG A 381 6.42 8.94 -28.19
C ARG A 381 7.31 9.56 -29.26
N ILE A 382 8.17 8.72 -29.84
CA ILE A 382 9.09 9.12 -30.92
C ILE A 382 8.68 8.40 -32.19
N PHE A 383 8.56 9.14 -33.29
CA PHE A 383 8.22 8.58 -34.59
C PHE A 383 9.30 8.91 -35.60
N LEU A 384 9.69 7.92 -36.42
CA LEU A 384 10.51 8.13 -37.60
C LEU A 384 9.69 7.72 -38.82
N ARG A 385 9.49 8.63 -39.78
CA ARG A 385 8.54 8.43 -40.91
C ARG A 385 7.15 7.99 -40.46
N LYS A 386 6.63 8.57 -39.37
CA LYS A 386 5.35 8.23 -38.74
C LYS A 386 5.26 6.80 -38.15
N VAL A 387 6.37 6.04 -38.12
CA VAL A 387 6.44 4.74 -37.45
C VAL A 387 6.97 4.95 -36.03
N LEU A 388 6.28 4.38 -35.04
CA LEU A 388 6.65 4.50 -33.62
C LEU A 388 7.97 3.77 -33.34
N CYS A 389 8.92 4.49 -32.74
CA CYS A 389 10.17 3.93 -32.22
C CYS A 389 10.00 3.50 -30.76
N SER A 390 10.77 2.50 -30.33
CA SER A 390 10.84 2.12 -28.91
C SER A 390 11.72 3.09 -28.15
N VAL A 391 11.25 3.63 -27.03
CA VAL A 391 12.05 4.50 -26.15
C VAL A 391 12.75 3.62 -25.11
N GLU A 392 14.06 3.48 -25.25
CA GLU A 392 14.88 2.59 -24.42
C GLU A 392 15.38 3.30 -23.16
N PHE A 393 15.67 4.60 -23.28
CA PHE A 393 16.26 5.41 -22.22
C PHE A 393 15.85 6.88 -22.34
N ILE A 394 15.72 7.54 -21.19
CA ILE A 394 15.62 8.98 -21.05
C ILE A 394 16.43 9.39 -19.83
N ALA A 395 17.24 10.44 -19.96
CA ALA A 395 17.97 11.01 -18.84
C ALA A 395 16.99 11.53 -17.78
N ALA A 396 17.32 11.34 -16.49
CA ALA A 396 16.38 11.65 -15.40
C ALA A 396 16.13 13.16 -15.24
N SER A 397 17.16 13.99 -15.45
CA SER A 397 17.09 15.43 -15.21
C SER A 397 18.01 16.20 -16.17
N GLY A 398 17.90 17.54 -16.15
CA GLY A 398 18.67 18.46 -16.98
C GLY A 398 17.80 19.30 -17.92
N GLU A 399 18.27 20.49 -18.29
CA GLU A 399 17.60 21.37 -19.25
C GLU A 399 17.47 20.68 -20.62
N THR A 400 18.55 20.04 -21.06
CA THR A 400 18.59 19.14 -22.20
C THR A 400 18.66 17.70 -21.68
N ARG A 401 17.74 16.85 -22.14
CA ARG A 401 17.75 15.42 -21.82
C ARG A 401 18.03 14.57 -23.04
N GLN A 402 18.91 13.61 -22.87
CA GLN A 402 19.18 12.59 -23.88
C GLN A 402 18.09 11.52 -23.83
N ILE A 403 17.57 11.15 -24.99
CA ILE A 403 16.62 10.06 -25.21
C ILE A 403 17.26 9.11 -26.20
N ASN A 404 17.30 7.81 -25.86
CA ASN A 404 17.74 6.79 -26.81
C ASN A 404 16.52 6.02 -27.28
N VAL A 405 16.42 5.84 -28.60
CA VAL A 405 15.36 5.08 -29.22
C VAL A 405 15.88 3.99 -30.13
N GLN A 406 15.14 2.89 -30.19
CA GLN A 406 15.34 1.83 -31.16
C GLN A 406 14.37 1.99 -32.33
N VAL A 407 14.93 2.06 -33.53
CA VAL A 407 14.17 2.22 -34.77
C VAL A 407 13.69 0.85 -35.28
N PRO A 408 12.42 0.69 -35.68
CA PRO A 408 11.90 -0.58 -36.20
C PRO A 408 12.54 -1.03 -37.50
N ASP A 409 12.47 -2.34 -37.77
CA ASP A 409 13.06 -2.94 -38.98
C ASP A 409 12.45 -2.46 -40.29
N SER A 410 11.20 -1.99 -40.24
CA SER A 410 10.44 -1.48 -41.38
C SER A 410 10.95 -0.15 -41.95
N ILE A 411 11.85 0.55 -41.25
CA ILE A 411 12.43 1.78 -41.74
C ILE A 411 13.56 1.49 -42.73
N GLY A 412 13.40 2.00 -43.95
CA GLY A 412 14.40 1.98 -45.02
C GLY A 412 15.16 3.31 -45.18
N ALA A 413 16.13 3.30 -46.10
CA ALA A 413 17.01 4.43 -46.38
C ALA A 413 16.29 5.66 -46.95
N GLY A 414 16.97 6.80 -46.88
CA GLY A 414 16.52 8.10 -47.38
C GLY A 414 16.17 9.09 -46.27
N LEU A 415 15.85 10.31 -46.67
CA LEU A 415 15.46 11.39 -45.75
C LEU A 415 14.20 11.02 -44.98
N ALA A 416 14.20 11.26 -43.67
CA ALA A 416 13.14 10.86 -42.77
C ALA A 416 12.84 11.97 -41.75
N ASP A 417 11.56 12.28 -41.57
CA ASP A 417 11.11 13.15 -40.49
C ASP A 417 11.10 12.37 -39.18
N LEU A 418 11.80 12.94 -38.18
CA LEU A 418 11.79 12.52 -36.79
C LEU A 418 10.88 13.44 -35.99
N GLU A 419 9.87 12.87 -35.35
CA GLU A 419 8.87 13.57 -34.57
C GLU A 419 8.88 13.10 -33.12
N LEU A 420 8.80 14.03 -32.18
CA LEU A 420 8.70 13.76 -30.75
C LEU A 420 7.37 14.32 -30.22
N ARG A 421 6.62 13.49 -29.50
CA ARG A 421 5.37 13.85 -28.84
C ARG A 421 5.40 13.47 -27.37
N ILE A 422 4.80 14.29 -26.51
CA ILE A 422 4.56 14.01 -25.10
C ILE A 422 3.24 14.63 -24.66
N GLY A 423 2.32 13.80 -24.16
CA GLY A 423 0.94 14.24 -23.91
C GLY A 423 0.31 14.85 -25.18
N ASN A 424 -0.15 16.10 -25.07
CA ASN A 424 -0.72 16.87 -26.19
C ASN A 424 0.30 17.78 -26.90
N SER A 425 1.58 17.69 -26.53
CA SER A 425 2.65 18.53 -27.05
C SER A 425 3.45 17.79 -28.11
N THR A 426 3.78 18.49 -29.20
CA THR A 426 4.62 17.96 -30.29
C THR A 426 5.77 18.91 -30.52
N ALA A 427 7.00 18.38 -30.54
CA ALA A 427 8.17 19.16 -30.94
C ALA A 427 8.15 19.41 -32.44
N PRO A 428 8.67 20.56 -32.92
CA PRO A 428 8.93 20.75 -34.35
C PRO A 428 9.76 19.57 -34.90
N PRO A 429 9.32 18.91 -35.99
CA PRO A 429 10.02 17.75 -36.51
C PRO A 429 11.37 18.16 -37.09
N ILE A 430 12.34 17.23 -37.04
CA ILE A 430 13.64 17.42 -37.69
C ILE A 430 13.85 16.35 -38.75
N GLN A 431 14.65 16.66 -39.77
CA GLN A 431 15.02 15.68 -40.79
C GLN A 431 16.34 15.02 -40.47
N ILE A 432 16.38 13.69 -40.61
CA ILE A 432 17.61 12.90 -40.57
C ILE A 432 17.78 12.09 -41.84
N GLN A 433 19.02 11.82 -42.20
CA GLN A 433 19.35 10.95 -43.33
C GLN A 433 19.52 9.50 -42.83
N VAL A 434 18.65 8.60 -43.28
CA VAL A 434 18.82 7.16 -43.04
C VAL A 434 19.70 6.59 -44.16
N LEU A 435 20.85 6.02 -43.81
CA LEU A 435 21.76 5.35 -44.73
C LEU A 435 21.38 3.87 -44.87
N PRO A 436 21.59 3.26 -46.05
CA PRO A 436 21.24 1.86 -46.28
C PRO A 436 22.11 0.93 -45.42
N ALA A 437 21.60 -0.28 -45.17
CA ALA A 437 22.36 -1.34 -44.50
C ALA A 437 23.44 -1.98 -45.40
N ALA A 438 23.48 -1.62 -46.69
CA ALA A 438 24.32 -2.19 -47.74
C ALA A 438 25.11 -1.09 -48.47
#